data_AF-A0A6V8D6K1-F1
#
_entry.id   AF-A0A6V8D6K1-F1
#
_cell.length_a   1.000
_cell.length_b   1.000
_cell.length_c   1.000
_cell.angle_alpha   90.00
_cell.angle_beta   90.00
_cell.angle_gamma   90.00
#
_symmetry.space_group_name_H-M   'P 1'
#
loop_
_entity.id
_entity.type
_entity.pdbx_description
1 polymer ?
#
loop_
_entity_poly.entity_id
_entity_poly.type
_entity_poly.pdbx_seq_one_letter_code
_entity_poly.pdbx_strand_id
1 'polypeptide(L)'
;MRTSSLKPLMLSVILLAAMFAGCLAEEKETAYDGPIDFIVYYDITSGTILETLQNNQQVSETGVDVVFDFSYTKSNAGDMSSFWLTPGDGSNPITVNAADTGEVTYTYLTHGMFSATLGAMDDQDNEYSENIT
;
A
#
# COMPACT_ATOMS: atom_id res chain seq x y z
N MET A 1 0.95 -58.36 -21.11
CA MET A 1 1.13 -57.42 -19.98
C MET A 1 1.16 -56.01 -20.55
N ARG A 2 0.12 -55.18 -20.32
CA ARG A 2 -0.04 -53.85 -20.93
C ARG A 2 0.73 -52.80 -20.12
N THR A 3 1.87 -52.36 -20.66
CA THR A 3 2.61 -51.17 -20.23
C THR A 3 2.00 -49.93 -20.89
N SER A 4 0.95 -49.34 -20.35
CA SER A 4 0.45 -48.03 -20.83
C SER A 4 -0.51 -47.34 -19.85
N SER A 5 -0.02 -46.92 -18.68
CA SER A 5 -0.73 -45.91 -17.87
C SER A 5 0.17 -45.02 -16.99
N LEU A 6 1.49 -45.23 -16.98
CA LEU A 6 2.38 -44.48 -16.08
C LEU A 6 2.53 -43.01 -16.49
N LYS A 7 2.50 -42.71 -17.80
CA LYS A 7 2.70 -41.36 -18.34
C LYS A 7 1.60 -40.35 -17.98
N PRO A 8 0.29 -40.67 -18.16
CA PRO A 8 -0.77 -39.72 -17.78
C PRO A 8 -0.84 -39.52 -16.25
N LEU A 9 -0.57 -40.57 -15.46
CA LEU A 9 -0.53 -40.49 -14.00
C LEU A 9 0.54 -39.49 -13.52
N MET A 10 1.74 -39.55 -14.12
CA MET A 10 2.84 -38.67 -13.75
C MET A 10 2.56 -37.21 -14.12
N LEU A 11 1.90 -36.96 -15.25
CA LEU A 11 1.49 -35.61 -15.67
C LEU A 11 0.44 -35.02 -14.72
N SER A 12 -0.51 -35.82 -14.25
CA SER A 12 -1.53 -35.38 -13.28
C SER A 12 -0.94 -35.00 -11.92
N VAL A 13 0.08 -35.72 -11.45
CA VAL A 13 0.77 -35.41 -10.19
C VAL A 13 1.54 -34.09 -10.29
N ILE A 14 2.21 -33.84 -11.42
CA ILE A 14 2.91 -32.57 -11.66
C ILE A 14 1.94 -31.39 -11.72
N LEU A 15 0.77 -31.58 -12.35
CA LEU A 15 -0.26 -30.54 -12.44
C LEU A 15 -0.86 -30.20 -11.07
N LEU A 16 -1.07 -31.20 -10.20
CA LEU A 16 -1.54 -30.97 -8.83
C LEU A 16 -0.49 -30.24 -7.98
N ALA A 17 0.79 -30.56 -8.13
CA ALA A 17 1.86 -29.93 -7.37
C ALA A 17 2.02 -28.43 -7.72
N ALA A 18 1.76 -28.05 -8.98
CA ALA A 18 1.80 -26.65 -9.41
C ALA A 18 0.74 -25.78 -8.72
N MET A 19 -0.38 -26.35 -8.26
CA MET A 19 -1.42 -25.61 -7.54
C MET A 19 -0.99 -25.21 -6.12
N PHE A 20 0.00 -25.88 -5.53
CA PHE A 20 0.50 -25.59 -4.19
C PHE A 20 1.70 -24.63 -4.16
N ALA A 21 2.33 -24.35 -5.32
CA ALA A 21 3.49 -23.46 -5.39
C ALA A 21 3.17 -21.99 -5.07
N GLY A 22 1.89 -21.59 -5.11
CA GLY A 22 1.45 -20.24 -4.76
C GLY A 22 1.03 -20.05 -3.29
N CYS A 23 0.95 -21.12 -2.49
CA CYS A 23 0.39 -21.06 -1.13
C CYS A 23 1.44 -21.27 -0.01
N LEU A 24 2.71 -21.51 -0.37
CA LEU A 24 3.82 -21.65 0.58
C LEU A 24 4.64 -20.36 0.74
N ALA A 25 4.06 -19.21 0.38
CA ALA A 25 4.59 -17.93 0.79
C ALA A 25 4.23 -17.74 2.28
N GLU A 26 5.13 -18.19 3.15
CA GLU A 26 5.14 -17.75 4.54
C GLU A 26 5.60 -16.28 4.52
N GLU A 27 4.64 -15.35 4.53
CA GLU A 27 4.93 -13.98 4.96
C GLU A 27 5.42 -14.09 6.40
N LYS A 28 6.73 -14.01 6.58
CA LYS A 28 7.26 -13.63 7.89
C LYS A 28 6.85 -12.18 8.08
N GLU A 29 5.67 -11.96 8.65
CA GLU A 29 5.41 -10.76 9.43
C GLU A 29 6.48 -10.74 10.52
N THR A 30 7.60 -10.08 10.24
CA THR A 30 8.45 -9.58 11.31
C THR A 30 7.62 -8.51 11.97
N ALA A 31 6.82 -8.89 12.96
CA ALA A 31 6.08 -7.96 13.78
C ALA A 31 7.06 -6.87 14.23
N TYR A 32 6.79 -5.64 13.82
CA TYR A 32 7.61 -4.51 14.20
C TYR A 32 7.60 -4.40 15.73
N ASP A 33 8.78 -4.45 16.34
CA ASP A 33 9.00 -4.38 17.79
C ASP A 33 9.57 -3.00 18.19
N GLY A 34 9.34 -1.99 17.36
CA GLY A 34 9.76 -0.63 17.67
C GLY A 34 8.74 0.13 18.52
N PRO A 35 9.07 1.37 18.95
CA PRO A 35 8.26 2.10 19.91
C PRO A 35 6.97 2.68 19.32
N ILE A 36 6.82 2.73 18.00
CA ILE A 36 5.66 3.31 17.30
C ILE A 36 4.55 2.27 17.16
N ASP A 37 3.44 2.50 17.85
CA ASP A 37 2.16 1.82 17.58
C ASP A 37 1.53 2.48 16.34
N PHE A 38 1.71 1.85 15.19
CA PHE A 38 1.37 2.42 13.88
C PHE A 38 -0.05 2.01 13.47
N ILE A 39 -0.97 2.97 13.51
CA ILE A 39 -2.38 2.77 13.22
C ILE A 39 -2.84 3.86 12.26
N VAL A 40 -3.20 3.45 11.04
CA VAL A 40 -3.67 4.36 10.00
C VAL A 40 -5.04 3.91 9.49
N TYR A 41 -6.00 4.82 9.47
CA TYR A 41 -7.32 4.60 8.89
C TYR A 41 -7.44 5.30 7.52
N TYR A 42 -8.10 4.66 6.58
CA TYR A 42 -8.43 5.22 5.27
C TYR A 42 -9.74 4.62 4.75
N ASP A 43 -10.58 5.46 4.15
CA ASP A 43 -11.93 5.05 3.74
C ASP A 43 -11.99 4.54 2.29
N ILE A 44 -11.11 5.05 1.42
CA ILE A 44 -11.11 4.69 0.00
C ILE A 44 -9.71 4.21 -0.43
N THR A 45 -9.71 3.16 -1.25
CA THR A 45 -8.49 2.63 -1.91
C THR A 45 -8.64 2.59 -3.43
N SER A 46 -9.80 3.00 -3.95
CA SER A 46 -10.07 3.06 -5.38
C SER A 46 -11.04 4.19 -5.69
N GLY A 47 -10.98 4.68 -6.92
CA GLY A 47 -11.84 5.77 -7.38
C GLY A 47 -11.84 5.89 -8.90
N THR A 48 -12.40 6.97 -9.41
CA THR A 48 -12.48 7.25 -10.85
C THR A 48 -12.00 8.65 -11.14
N ILE A 49 -11.00 8.78 -12.01
CA ILE A 49 -10.55 10.06 -12.54
C ILE A 49 -11.48 10.44 -13.70
N LEU A 50 -12.02 11.66 -13.64
CA LEU A 50 -12.92 12.20 -14.65
C LEU A 50 -12.20 13.26 -15.47
N GLU A 51 -12.03 12.99 -16.77
CA GLU A 51 -11.41 13.92 -17.72
C GLU A 51 -12.44 14.43 -18.72
N THR A 52 -12.41 15.74 -19.00
CA THR A 52 -13.17 16.33 -20.11
C THR A 52 -12.21 16.77 -21.19
N LEU A 53 -12.43 16.28 -22.41
CA LEU A 53 -11.65 16.63 -23.60
C LEU A 53 -12.52 17.46 -24.56
N GLN A 54 -12.00 18.59 -25.03
CA GLN A 54 -12.59 19.37 -26.13
C GLN A 54 -11.52 19.65 -27.17
N ASN A 55 -11.83 19.38 -28.45
CA ASN A 55 -10.88 19.57 -29.57
C ASN A 55 -9.53 18.87 -29.33
N ASN A 56 -9.55 17.64 -28.80
CA ASN A 56 -8.35 16.87 -28.43
C ASN A 56 -7.46 17.54 -27.37
N GLN A 57 -7.95 18.55 -26.65
CA GLN A 57 -7.28 19.15 -25.51
C GLN A 57 -8.07 18.87 -24.22
N GLN A 58 -7.35 18.55 -23.15
CA GLN A 58 -7.92 18.39 -21.82
C GLN A 58 -8.33 19.75 -21.27
N VAL A 59 -9.61 19.90 -20.96
CA VAL A 59 -10.19 21.14 -20.43
C VAL A 59 -10.45 21.06 -18.93
N SER A 60 -10.64 19.86 -18.37
CA SER A 60 -10.78 19.66 -16.93
C SER A 60 -10.43 18.23 -16.53
N GLU A 61 -10.02 18.08 -15.27
CA GLU A 61 -9.74 16.81 -14.61
C GLU A 61 -10.25 16.86 -13.18
N THR A 62 -10.80 15.75 -12.71
CA THR A 62 -11.15 15.55 -11.30
C THR A 62 -10.51 14.25 -10.84
N GLY A 63 -9.62 14.36 -9.86
CA GLY A 63 -8.86 13.25 -9.31
C GLY A 63 -9.63 12.47 -8.25
N VAL A 64 -8.90 11.57 -7.59
CA VAL A 64 -9.39 10.77 -6.46
C VAL A 64 -8.70 11.24 -5.19
N ASP A 65 -9.48 11.79 -4.27
CA ASP A 65 -8.98 12.30 -2.97
C ASP A 65 -8.94 11.16 -1.95
N VAL A 66 -7.75 10.82 -1.48
CA VAL A 66 -7.54 9.83 -0.42
C VAL A 66 -7.04 10.55 0.83
N VAL A 67 -7.60 10.16 1.99
CA VAL A 67 -7.22 10.68 3.30
C VAL A 67 -6.71 9.52 4.15
N PHE A 68 -5.54 9.70 4.73
CA PHE A 68 -4.91 8.79 5.67
C PHE A 68 -4.90 9.43 7.05
N ASP A 69 -5.61 8.83 8.01
CA ASP A 69 -5.74 9.31 9.38
C ASP A 69 -4.80 8.54 10.32
N PHE A 70 -3.79 9.24 10.83
CA PHE A 70 -2.79 8.80 11.79
C PHE A 70 -3.13 9.22 13.23
N SER A 71 -4.33 9.72 13.52
CA SER A 71 -4.72 10.22 14.86
C SER A 71 -4.58 9.18 15.98
N TYR A 72 -4.50 7.90 15.62
CA TYR A 72 -4.31 6.79 16.55
C TYR A 72 -2.87 6.26 16.59
N THR A 73 -2.00 6.72 15.70
CA THR A 73 -0.57 6.40 15.71
C THR A 73 0.12 7.13 16.85
N LYS A 74 0.89 6.39 17.66
CA LYS A 74 1.58 6.92 18.85
C LYS A 74 2.94 6.28 19.03
N SER A 75 3.87 6.98 19.66
CA SER A 75 5.14 6.40 20.10
C SER A 75 5.17 6.23 21.62
N ASN A 76 5.76 5.12 22.07
CA ASN A 76 6.09 4.88 23.48
C ASN A 76 7.43 5.51 23.89
N ALA A 77 8.22 6.01 22.93
CA ALA A 77 9.53 6.63 23.17
C ALA A 77 9.48 8.16 23.24
N GLY A 78 8.46 8.79 22.63
CA GLY A 78 8.35 10.24 22.55
C GLY A 78 7.04 10.70 21.88
N ASP A 79 6.96 12.00 21.59
CA ASP A 79 5.83 12.55 20.85
C ASP A 79 6.00 12.32 19.34
N MET A 80 4.90 12.14 18.62
CA MET A 80 4.95 12.06 17.16
C MET A 80 5.43 13.39 16.58
N SER A 81 6.38 13.34 15.66
CA SER A 81 6.99 14.50 15.01
C SER A 81 6.40 14.74 13.62
N SER A 82 6.32 13.70 12.80
CA SER A 82 5.77 13.80 11.44
C SER A 82 5.05 12.54 10.97
N PHE A 83 4.12 12.75 10.04
CA PHE A 83 3.50 11.70 9.24
C PHE A 83 3.78 11.96 7.77
N TRP A 84 3.94 10.91 6.98
CA TRP A 84 4.26 11.06 5.56
C TRP A 84 3.64 9.98 4.68
N LEU A 85 3.50 10.32 3.40
CA LEU A 85 2.97 9.49 2.33
C LEU A 85 3.89 9.59 1.11
N THR A 86 4.31 8.44 0.57
CA THR A 86 4.84 8.33 -0.79
C THR A 86 3.79 7.70 -1.68
N PRO A 87 3.16 8.44 -2.63
CA PRO A 87 1.97 7.96 -3.36
C PRO A 87 2.20 6.81 -4.35
N GLY A 88 3.45 6.59 -4.78
CA GLY A 88 3.77 5.51 -5.73
C GLY A 88 3.41 5.80 -7.20
N ASP A 89 2.75 6.92 -7.50
CA ASP A 89 2.46 7.39 -8.87
C ASP A 89 3.61 8.16 -9.53
N GLY A 90 4.77 8.23 -8.85
CA GLY A 90 5.95 8.98 -9.27
C GLY A 90 5.99 10.42 -8.74
N SER A 91 4.96 10.87 -8.04
CA SER A 91 4.95 12.16 -7.34
C SER A 91 5.87 12.17 -6.12
N ASN A 92 6.18 13.37 -5.65
CA ASN A 92 7.01 13.54 -4.46
C ASN A 92 6.25 13.10 -3.19
N PRO A 93 6.97 12.62 -2.17
CA PRO A 93 6.39 12.36 -0.87
C PRO A 93 5.78 13.63 -0.24
N ILE A 94 4.73 13.43 0.53
CA ILE A 94 4.08 14.46 1.35
C ILE A 94 4.43 14.18 2.81
N THR A 95 4.76 15.23 3.55
CA THR A 95 5.02 15.14 4.98
C THR A 95 4.25 16.24 5.69
N VAL A 96 3.59 15.88 6.79
CA VAL A 96 2.89 16.79 7.68
C VAL A 96 3.51 16.73 9.07
N ASN A 97 3.44 17.85 9.79
CA ASN A 97 3.82 17.89 11.18
C ASN A 97 2.70 17.28 12.04
N ALA A 98 3.04 16.29 12.86
CA ALA A 98 2.08 15.59 13.69
C ALA A 98 1.45 16.48 14.78
N ALA A 99 2.10 17.61 15.13
CA ALA A 99 1.54 18.60 16.04
C ALA A 99 0.44 19.46 15.40
N ASP A 100 0.40 19.55 14.06
CA ASP A 100 -0.55 20.38 13.32
C ASP A 100 -1.78 19.58 12.87
N THR A 101 -1.57 18.33 12.41
CA THR A 101 -2.63 17.45 11.92
C THR A 101 -2.23 15.98 12.04
N GLY A 102 -3.23 15.13 12.29
CA GLY A 102 -3.11 13.67 12.19
C GLY A 102 -3.42 13.13 10.80
N GLU A 103 -3.81 13.97 9.84
CA GLU A 103 -4.27 13.54 8.53
C GLU A 103 -3.29 13.91 7.42
N VAL A 104 -3.06 12.97 6.50
CA VAL A 104 -2.37 13.20 5.22
C VAL A 104 -3.37 13.02 4.10
N THR A 105 -3.63 14.08 3.33
CA THR A 105 -4.53 14.06 2.17
C THR A 105 -3.74 14.10 0.87
N TYR A 106 -4.13 13.29 -0.11
CA TYR A 106 -3.54 13.29 -1.45
C TYR A 106 -4.59 13.06 -2.54
N THR A 107 -4.41 13.74 -3.68
CA THR A 107 -5.28 13.61 -4.85
C THR A 107 -4.51 12.92 -5.98
N TYR A 108 -4.93 11.70 -6.34
CA TYR A 108 -4.41 11.01 -7.53
C TYR A 108 -5.02 11.62 -8.80
N LEU A 109 -4.15 12.06 -9.71
CA LEU A 109 -4.51 12.60 -11.03
C LEU A 109 -4.05 11.71 -12.18
N THR A 110 -3.42 10.57 -11.90
CA THR A 110 -2.97 9.65 -12.94
C THR A 110 -3.71 8.32 -12.83
N HIS A 111 -4.12 7.77 -13.98
CA HIS A 111 -4.78 6.48 -14.03
C HIS A 111 -3.76 5.36 -13.74
N GLY A 112 -4.08 4.47 -12.81
CA GLY A 112 -3.21 3.35 -12.50
C GLY A 112 -3.60 2.61 -11.23
N MET A 113 -2.79 1.61 -10.91
CA MET A 113 -2.75 0.95 -9.61
C MET A 113 -1.39 1.28 -9.01
N PHE A 114 -1.37 1.80 -7.80
CA PHE A 114 -0.16 2.28 -7.14
C PHE A 114 0.00 1.58 -5.80
N SER A 115 1.24 1.26 -5.45
CA SER A 115 1.56 0.92 -4.07
C SER A 115 2.12 2.17 -3.40
N ALA A 116 1.41 2.64 -2.38
CA ALA A 116 1.83 3.79 -1.60
C ALA A 116 2.54 3.33 -0.33
N THR A 117 3.47 4.15 0.15
CA THR A 117 4.14 3.93 1.44
C THR A 117 3.70 5.00 2.42
N LEU A 118 3.14 4.57 3.55
CA LEU A 118 2.76 5.44 4.67
C LEU A 118 3.83 5.32 5.74
N GLY A 119 4.18 6.42 6.39
CA GLY A 119 5.13 6.37 7.49
C GLY A 119 4.96 7.46 8.52
N ALA A 120 5.61 7.24 9.66
CA ALA A 120 5.54 8.10 10.81
C ALA A 120 6.91 8.15 11.51
N MET A 121 7.25 9.31 12.04
CA MET A 121 8.50 9.55 12.77
C MET A 121 8.21 10.28 14.09
N ASP A 122 8.82 9.84 15.18
CA ASP A 122 8.73 10.50 16.49
C ASP A 122 9.87 11.50 16.72
N ASP A 123 9.84 12.21 17.85
CA ASP A 123 10.84 13.20 18.23
C ASP A 123 12.17 12.60 18.76
N GLN A 124 12.25 11.27 18.84
CA GLN A 124 13.45 10.51 19.19
C GLN A 124 14.10 9.88 17.94
N ASP A 125 13.71 10.33 16.74
CA ASP A 125 14.18 9.83 15.44
C ASP A 125 13.84 8.33 15.19
N ASN A 126 12.85 7.76 15.90
CA ASN A 126 12.32 6.46 15.52
C ASN A 126 11.37 6.64 14.34
N GLU A 127 11.46 5.73 13.37
CA GLU A 127 10.64 5.74 12.17
C GLU A 127 10.03 4.37 11.93
N TYR A 128 8.79 4.37 11.43
CA TYR A 128 8.14 3.18 10.93
C TYR A 128 7.32 3.50 9.68
N SER A 129 7.25 2.54 8.77
CA SER A 129 6.48 2.68 7.54
C SER A 129 5.94 1.34 7.04
N GLU A 130 4.81 1.41 6.34
CA GLU A 130 4.14 0.27 5.74
C GLU A 130 3.74 0.59 4.29
N ASN A 131 3.73 -0.44 3.46
CA ASN A 131 3.23 -0.33 2.09
C ASN A 131 1.76 -0.75 2.03
N ILE A 132 0.96 0.03 1.31
CA ILE A 132 -0.43 -0.26 0.98
C ILE A 132 -0.59 -0.38 -0.54
N THR A 133 -1.60 -1.10 -1.00
CA THR A 133 -1.96 -1.28 -2.42
C THR A 133 -3.46 -1.24 -2.59
#